data_AF-A0A191UF69-F1
#
_entry.id   AF-A0A191UF69-F1
#
_cell.length_a   1.000
_cell.length_b   1.000
_cell.length_c   1.000
_cell.angle_alpha   90.00
_cell.angle_beta   90.00
_cell.angle_gamma   90.00
#
_symmetry.space_group_name_H-M   'P 1'
#
loop_
_entity.id
_entity.type
_entity.pdbx_description
1 polymer ?
#
loop_
_entity_poly.entity_id
_entity_poly.type
_entity_poly.pdbx_seq_one_letter_code
_entity_poly.pdbx_strand_id
1 'polypeptide(L)'
;MKHNLNAYRWCPNKGAGYLNACIGVFFAFCVRLGLQPHIEEALPLFFFQINTIVIAFFFGTGPALLSVAISIPLISYFFMAPFGQFTVIDSRDISVLFVYATYTILVCFLVEWLRREQYNAKMAILVSESRFKLMVEGDAKIRELIKKTPPLKPN
;
A
#
# COMPACT_ATOMS: atom_id res chain seq x y z
N MET A 1 11.72 2.95 22.30
CA MET A 1 11.24 2.20 21.11
C MET A 1 11.17 3.11 19.88
N LYS A 2 12.31 3.64 19.44
CA LYS A 2 12.43 4.46 18.22
C LYS A 2 13.51 3.85 17.34
N HIS A 3 13.19 2.76 16.64
CA HIS A 3 13.93 2.38 15.44
C HIS A 3 13.16 1.32 14.65
N ASN A 4 12.19 1.75 13.85
CA ASN A 4 11.69 0.92 12.74
C ASN A 4 11.70 1.77 11.46
N LEU A 5 12.91 2.04 10.96
CA LEU A 5 13.13 2.74 9.69
C LEU A 5 12.87 1.83 8.47
N ASN A 6 12.47 0.57 8.67
CA ASN A 6 12.15 -0.36 7.57
C ASN A 6 10.65 -0.40 7.21
N ALA A 7 9.88 0.58 7.69
CA ALA A 7 8.43 0.68 7.48
C ALA A 7 8.01 1.21 6.10
N TYR A 8 8.94 1.52 5.19
CA TYR A 8 8.59 1.84 3.79
C TYR A 8 8.52 0.59 2.89
N ARG A 9 9.03 -0.54 3.41
CA ARG A 9 9.38 -1.83 2.77
C ARG A 9 8.36 -2.93 2.47
N TRP A 10 7.05 -2.70 2.43
CA TRP A 10 6.07 -3.79 2.69
C TRP A 10 5.99 -4.90 1.64
N CYS A 11 6.31 -4.59 0.38
CA CYS A 11 6.33 -5.58 -0.70
C CYS A 11 7.77 -6.07 -0.96
N PRO A 12 8.03 -7.39 -0.95
CA PRO A 12 9.37 -7.94 -1.17
C PRO A 12 9.90 -7.67 -2.58
N ASN A 13 9.03 -7.50 -3.59
CA ASN A 13 9.43 -7.31 -4.98
C ASN A 13 9.10 -5.90 -5.51
N LYS A 14 10.12 -5.03 -5.53
CA LYS A 14 10.03 -3.64 -6.03
C LYS A 14 9.55 -3.58 -7.49
N GLY A 15 10.13 -4.39 -8.37
CA GLY A 15 9.90 -4.28 -9.82
C GLY A 15 8.49 -4.67 -10.24
N ALA A 16 7.95 -5.72 -9.62
CA ALA A 16 6.60 -6.20 -9.91
C ALA A 16 5.53 -5.15 -9.60
N GLY A 17 5.69 -4.39 -8.51
CA GLY A 17 4.74 -3.33 -8.15
C GLY A 17 4.67 -2.22 -9.21
N TYR A 18 5.83 -1.76 -9.69
CA TYR A 18 5.87 -0.72 -10.73
C TYR A 18 5.36 -1.24 -12.09
N LEU A 19 5.69 -2.49 -12.45
CA LEU A 19 5.20 -3.11 -13.68
C LEU A 19 3.66 -3.26 -13.66
N ASN A 20 3.11 -3.72 -12.53
CA ASN A 20 1.65 -3.81 -12.35
C ASN A 20 0.99 -2.43 -12.32
N ALA A 21 1.65 -1.40 -11.78
CA ALA A 21 1.16 -0.03 -11.87
C ALA A 21 1.03 0.44 -13.32
N CYS A 22 2.06 0.21 -14.15
CA CYS A 22 2.02 0.55 -15.57
C CYS A 22 0.93 -0.22 -16.32
N ILE A 23 0.83 -1.54 -16.11
CA ILE A 23 -0.20 -2.38 -16.74
C ILE A 23 -1.60 -1.95 -16.31
N GLY A 24 -1.79 -1.67 -15.02
CA GLY A 24 -3.08 -1.25 -14.47
C GLY A 24 -3.52 0.11 -15.02
N VAL A 25 -2.61 1.07 -15.16
CA VAL A 25 -2.90 2.36 -15.80
C VAL A 25 -3.25 2.18 -17.27
N PHE A 26 -2.48 1.34 -17.99
CA PHE A 26 -2.77 1.02 -19.39
C PHE A 26 -4.15 0.36 -19.55
N PHE A 27 -4.50 -0.58 -18.68
CA PHE A 27 -5.80 -1.24 -18.69
C PHE A 27 -6.94 -0.25 -18.40
N ALA A 28 -6.79 0.59 -17.36
CA ALA A 28 -7.76 1.63 -17.04
C ALA A 28 -7.96 2.61 -18.21
N PHE A 29 -6.87 2.97 -18.89
CA PHE A 29 -6.90 3.80 -20.09
C PHE A 29 -7.67 3.13 -21.23
N CYS A 30 -7.38 1.86 -21.56
CA CYS A 30 -8.10 1.12 -22.61
C CYS A 30 -9.59 0.99 -22.32
N VAL A 31 -9.97 0.67 -21.08
CA VAL A 31 -11.37 0.58 -20.65
C VAL A 31 -12.06 1.93 -20.82
N ARG A 32 -11.40 3.03 -20.42
CA ARG A 32 -11.98 4.37 -20.52
C ARG A 32 -12.11 4.86 -21.96
N LEU A 33 -11.13 4.54 -22.83
CA LEU A 33 -11.22 4.83 -24.26
C LEU A 33 -12.41 4.11 -24.90
N GLY A 34 -12.63 2.83 -24.58
CA GLY A 34 -13.79 2.08 -25.07
C GLY A 34 -15.14 2.62 -24.57
N LEU A 35 -15.16 3.24 -23.39
CA LEU A 35 -16.36 3.86 -22.80
C LEU A 35 -16.58 5.32 -23.23
N GLN A 36 -15.61 5.94 -23.91
CA GLN A 36 -15.71 7.31 -24.43
C GLN A 36 -16.97 7.59 -25.27
N PRO A 37 -17.45 6.71 -26.16
CA PRO A 37 -18.70 6.95 -26.90
C PRO A 37 -19.97 7.00 -26.04
N HIS A 38 -19.94 6.50 -24.79
CA HIS A 38 -21.10 6.47 -23.90
C HIS A 38 -21.01 7.52 -22.78
N ILE A 39 -19.80 8.00 -22.48
CA ILE A 39 -19.51 8.90 -21.36
C ILE A 39 -18.65 10.05 -21.90
N GLU A 40 -19.31 11.06 -22.46
CA GLU A 40 -18.66 12.19 -23.16
C GLU A 40 -17.66 12.92 -22.25
N GLU A 41 -18.07 13.38 -21.06
CA GLU A 41 -17.20 14.11 -20.12
C GLU A 41 -17.29 13.66 -18.66
N ALA A 42 -18.23 12.77 -18.31
CA ALA A 42 -18.43 12.43 -16.91
C ALA A 42 -17.28 11.56 -16.39
N LEU A 43 -16.70 11.97 -15.24
CA LEU A 43 -15.84 11.16 -14.38
C LEU A 43 -14.57 10.57 -15.06
N PRO A 44 -13.72 11.39 -15.72
CA PRO A 44 -12.49 10.91 -16.37
C PRO A 44 -11.53 10.22 -15.40
N LEU A 45 -11.56 10.62 -14.13
CA LEU A 45 -10.68 10.15 -13.07
C LEU A 45 -11.04 8.78 -12.49
N PHE A 46 -12.30 8.34 -12.64
CA PHE A 46 -12.84 7.26 -11.81
C PHE A 46 -12.11 5.92 -12.00
N PHE A 47 -11.84 5.53 -13.25
CA PHE A 47 -11.13 4.28 -13.55
C PHE A 47 -9.66 4.33 -13.13
N PHE A 48 -8.99 5.46 -13.34
CA PHE A 48 -7.61 5.68 -12.88
C PHE A 48 -7.53 5.67 -11.36
N GLN A 49 -8.55 6.21 -10.67
CA GLN A 49 -8.64 6.20 -9.23
C GLN A 49 -8.73 4.77 -8.70
N ILE A 50 -9.67 3.97 -9.21
CA ILE A 50 -9.82 2.56 -8.79
C ILE A 50 -8.50 1.81 -8.96
N ASN A 51 -7.85 1.97 -10.12
CA ASN A 51 -6.55 1.36 -10.36
C ASN A 51 -5.50 1.79 -9.31
N THR A 52 -5.36 3.09 -9.05
CA THR A 52 -4.42 3.61 -8.06
C THR A 52 -4.71 3.06 -6.65
N ILE A 53 -5.98 2.92 -6.26
CA ILE A 53 -6.37 2.34 -4.96
C ILE A 53 -5.93 0.87 -4.88
N VAL A 54 -6.19 0.09 -5.94
CA VAL A 54 -5.79 -1.32 -6.02
C VAL A 54 -4.28 -1.45 -5.92
N ILE A 55 -3.53 -0.62 -6.67
CA ILE A 55 -2.06 -0.63 -6.63
C ILE A 55 -1.55 -0.21 -5.25
N ALA A 56 -2.11 0.84 -4.64
CA ALA A 56 -1.76 1.28 -3.29
C ALA A 56 -2.00 0.16 -2.27
N PHE A 57 -3.13 -0.53 -2.38
CA PHE A 57 -3.50 -1.60 -1.48
C PHE A 57 -2.55 -2.79 -1.58
N PHE A 58 -2.26 -3.28 -2.78
CA PHE A 58 -1.45 -4.50 -2.97
C PHE A 58 0.06 -4.25 -2.94
N PHE A 59 0.53 -3.18 -3.57
CA PHE A 59 1.96 -2.93 -3.80
C PHE A 59 2.54 -1.78 -2.98
N GLY A 60 1.69 -1.03 -2.26
CA GLY A 60 2.09 0.08 -1.40
C GLY A 60 2.10 1.43 -2.11
N THR A 61 2.56 2.46 -1.40
CA THR A 61 2.44 3.85 -1.84
C THR A 61 3.41 4.28 -2.93
N GLY A 62 4.62 3.71 -2.99
CA GLY A 62 5.57 4.00 -4.05
C GLY A 62 5.01 3.72 -5.46
N PRO A 63 4.55 2.49 -5.75
CA PRO A 63 3.92 2.16 -7.03
C PRO A 63 2.63 2.93 -7.32
N ALA A 64 1.84 3.25 -6.29
CA ALA A 64 0.64 4.07 -6.43
C ALA A 64 0.96 5.52 -6.82
N LEU A 65 2.04 6.08 -6.29
CA LEU A 65 2.48 7.42 -6.67
C LEU A 65 2.94 7.46 -8.13
N LEU A 66 3.56 6.37 -8.61
CA LEU A 66 3.89 6.22 -10.02
C LEU A 66 2.62 6.13 -10.88
N SER A 67 1.59 5.35 -10.46
CA SER A 67 0.35 5.27 -11.23
C SER A 67 -0.32 6.64 -11.37
N VAL A 68 -0.32 7.45 -10.31
CA VAL A 68 -0.80 8.85 -10.33
C VAL A 68 0.02 9.70 -11.30
N ALA A 69 1.34 9.64 -11.21
CA ALA A 69 2.24 10.42 -12.05
C ALA A 69 2.05 10.13 -13.55
N ILE A 70 1.73 8.88 -13.91
CA ILE A 70 1.41 8.50 -15.30
C ILE A 70 -0.04 8.87 -15.66
N SER A 71 -0.97 8.75 -14.71
CA SER A 71 -2.39 9.04 -14.97
C SER A 71 -2.64 10.51 -15.24
N ILE A 72 -1.99 11.44 -14.52
CA ILE A 72 -2.18 12.89 -14.70
C ILE A 72 -2.00 13.35 -16.16
N PRO A 73 -0.86 13.08 -16.84
CA PRO A 73 -0.67 13.50 -18.23
C PRO A 73 -1.62 12.78 -19.19
N LEU A 74 -1.96 11.50 -18.95
CA LEU A 74 -2.94 10.78 -19.75
C LEU A 74 -4.34 11.41 -19.65
N ILE A 75 -4.77 11.74 -18.42
CA ILE A 75 -6.05 12.39 -18.15
C ILE A 75 -6.08 13.77 -18.82
N SER A 76 -5.03 14.56 -18.61
CA SER A 76 -4.95 15.93 -19.15
C SER A 76 -4.95 15.97 -20.67
N TYR A 77 -4.32 14.99 -21.35
CA TYR A 77 -4.19 15.01 -22.80
C TYR A 77 -5.40 14.38 -23.53
N PHE A 78 -5.93 13.27 -23.01
CA PHE A 78 -6.99 12.50 -23.69
C PHE A 78 -8.40 12.79 -23.18
N PHE A 79 -8.56 13.25 -21.94
CA PHE A 79 -9.87 13.28 -21.26
C PHE A 79 -10.28 14.65 -20.69
N MET A 80 -9.42 15.67 -20.75
CA MET A 80 -9.77 17.06 -20.42
C MET A 80 -9.82 17.89 -21.71
N ALA A 81 -10.81 18.77 -21.80
CA ALA A 81 -10.94 19.69 -22.93
C ALA A 81 -9.94 20.86 -22.75
N PRO A 82 -9.21 21.29 -23.81
CA PRO A 82 -9.29 20.84 -25.20
C PRO A 82 -8.50 19.55 -25.44
N PHE A 83 -9.15 18.55 -26.03
CA PHE A 83 -8.52 17.25 -26.30
C PHE A 83 -7.33 17.38 -27.25
N GLY A 84 -6.22 16.71 -26.92
CA GLY A 84 -5.04 16.64 -27.78
C GLY A 84 -4.14 17.87 -27.82
N GLN A 85 -4.38 18.87 -26.97
CA GLN A 85 -3.54 20.07 -26.86
C GLN A 85 -3.13 20.34 -25.40
N PHE A 86 -1.85 20.65 -25.17
CA PHE A 86 -1.39 21.20 -23.89
C PHE A 86 -1.74 22.69 -23.83
N THR A 87 -3.01 23.04 -23.59
CA THR A 87 -3.47 24.44 -23.50
C THR A 87 -3.69 24.89 -22.05
N VAL A 88 -4.13 26.14 -21.87
CA VAL A 88 -4.46 26.76 -20.59
C VAL A 88 -5.50 25.92 -19.86
N ILE A 89 -5.08 25.38 -18.71
CA ILE A 89 -5.93 24.62 -17.78
C ILE A 89 -7.03 25.56 -17.26
N ASP A 90 -8.30 25.21 -17.46
CA ASP A 90 -9.41 26.00 -16.94
C ASP A 90 -9.55 25.81 -15.42
N SER A 91 -10.20 26.75 -14.73
CA SER A 91 -10.44 26.68 -13.28
C SER A 91 -11.20 25.41 -12.87
N ARG A 92 -12.03 24.88 -13.78
CA ARG A 92 -12.73 23.61 -13.62
C ARG A 92 -11.77 22.42 -13.58
N ASP A 93 -10.79 22.37 -14.46
CA ASP A 93 -9.81 21.29 -14.52
C ASP A 93 -8.91 21.27 -13.27
N ILE A 94 -8.54 22.45 -12.77
CA ILE A 94 -7.79 22.60 -11.51
C ILE A 94 -8.60 21.98 -10.36
N SER A 95 -9.91 22.26 -10.27
CA SER A 95 -10.76 21.71 -9.21
C SER A 95 -10.83 20.17 -9.28
N VAL A 96 -10.91 19.61 -10.49
CA VAL A 96 -10.98 18.16 -10.74
C VAL A 96 -9.66 17.49 -10.34
N LEU A 97 -8.52 18.06 -10.75
CA LEU A 97 -7.19 17.58 -10.35
C LEU A 97 -6.96 17.69 -8.84
N PHE A 98 -7.42 18.78 -8.22
CA PHE A 98 -7.30 18.98 -6.78
C PHE A 98 -8.09 17.92 -6.00
N VAL A 99 -9.36 17.68 -6.39
CA VAL A 99 -10.18 16.62 -5.78
C VAL A 99 -9.52 15.26 -5.96
N TYR A 100 -9.00 14.95 -7.15
CA TYR A 100 -8.26 13.72 -7.41
C TYR A 100 -7.03 13.56 -6.51
N ALA A 101 -6.23 14.61 -6.39
CA ALA A 101 -5.03 14.62 -5.57
C ALA A 101 -5.37 14.43 -4.09
N THR A 102 -6.31 15.21 -3.55
CA THR A 102 -6.74 15.11 -2.15
C THR A 102 -7.31 13.72 -1.86
N TYR A 103 -8.17 13.20 -2.74
CA TYR A 103 -8.76 11.87 -2.57
C TYR A 103 -7.70 10.78 -2.61
N THR A 104 -6.77 10.85 -3.55
CA THR A 104 -5.66 9.89 -3.65
C THR A 104 -4.73 9.94 -2.45
N ILE A 105 -4.41 11.15 -1.95
CA ILE A 105 -3.61 11.33 -0.74
C ILE A 105 -4.33 10.72 0.46
N LEU A 106 -5.64 10.96 0.61
CA LEU A 106 -6.44 10.40 1.69
C LEU A 106 -6.43 8.87 1.64
N VAL A 107 -6.66 8.27 0.46
CA VAL A 107 -6.64 6.81 0.33
C VAL A 107 -5.25 6.24 0.57
N CYS A 108 -4.19 6.84 0.01
CA CYS A 108 -2.82 6.43 0.28
C CYS A 108 -2.52 6.47 1.79
N PHE A 109 -2.90 7.55 2.46
CA PHE A 109 -2.72 7.70 3.91
C PHE A 109 -3.49 6.64 4.70
N LEU A 110 -4.75 6.39 4.35
CA LEU A 110 -5.59 5.39 5.02
C LEU A 110 -5.05 3.97 4.81
N VAL A 111 -4.58 3.66 3.60
CA VAL A 111 -3.95 2.37 3.28
C VAL A 111 -2.63 2.22 4.04
N GLU A 112 -1.79 3.24 4.08
CA GLU A 112 -0.54 3.21 4.87
C GLU A 112 -0.82 3.01 6.35
N TRP A 113 -1.82 3.72 6.89
CA TRP A 113 -2.25 3.56 8.27
C TRP A 113 -2.71 2.13 8.52
N LEU A 114 -3.67 1.63 7.74
CA LEU A 114 -4.23 0.29 7.90
C LEU A 114 -3.13 -0.77 7.84
N ARG A 115 -2.20 -0.63 6.88
CA ARG A 115 -1.06 -1.53 6.77
C ARG A 115 -0.19 -1.45 8.03
N ARG A 116 0.19 -0.26 8.46
CA ARG A 116 1.00 -0.02 9.68
C ARG A 116 0.45 -0.76 10.89
N GLU A 117 -0.86 -0.73 11.08
CA GLU A 117 -1.53 -1.48 12.16
C GLU A 117 -1.43 -3.00 11.96
N GLN A 118 -1.65 -3.50 10.74
CA GLN A 118 -1.51 -4.94 10.44
C GLN A 118 -0.09 -5.46 10.73
N TYR A 119 0.96 -4.68 10.47
CA TYR A 119 2.32 -5.10 10.81
C TYR A 119 2.59 -5.06 12.30
N ASN A 120 2.12 -4.03 12.99
CA ASN A 120 2.26 -3.98 14.44
C ASN A 120 1.59 -5.20 15.10
N ALA A 121 0.41 -5.58 14.62
CA ALA A 121 -0.29 -6.80 15.07
C ALA A 121 0.52 -8.08 14.75
N LYS A 122 1.01 -8.25 13.51
CA LYS A 122 1.84 -9.40 13.13
C LYS A 122 3.12 -9.50 13.96
N MET A 123 3.80 -8.38 14.18
CA MET A 123 5.01 -8.34 14.99
C MET A 123 4.73 -8.68 16.46
N ALA A 124 3.61 -8.22 17.01
CA ALA A 124 3.20 -8.59 18.36
C ALA A 124 2.98 -10.11 18.50
N ILE A 125 2.37 -10.75 17.50
CA ILE A 125 2.18 -12.20 17.45
C ILE A 125 3.55 -12.92 17.41
N LEU A 126 4.45 -12.54 16.48
CA LEU A 126 5.76 -13.17 16.35
C LEU A 126 6.63 -13.03 17.61
N VAL A 127 6.56 -11.88 18.29
CA VAL A 127 7.25 -11.66 19.57
C VAL A 127 6.63 -12.52 20.67
N SER A 128 5.31 -12.67 20.69
CA SER A 128 4.62 -13.55 21.65
C SER A 128 5.01 -15.01 21.46
N GLU A 129 5.05 -15.52 20.22
CA GLU A 129 5.51 -16.87 19.91
C GLU A 129 6.96 -17.10 20.34
N SER A 130 7.84 -16.14 20.06
CA SER A 130 9.24 -16.20 20.46
C SER A 130 9.40 -16.25 21.99
N ARG A 131 8.64 -15.41 22.72
CA ARG A 131 8.63 -15.41 24.20
C ARG A 131 8.07 -16.70 24.76
N PHE A 132 7.01 -17.23 24.17
CA PHE A 132 6.39 -18.48 24.58
C PHE A 132 7.36 -19.65 24.44
N LYS A 133 8.08 -19.74 23.31
CA LYS A 133 9.11 -20.76 23.11
C LYS A 133 10.20 -20.71 24.19
N LEU A 134 10.67 -19.51 24.54
CA LEU A 134 11.67 -19.33 25.60
C LEU A 134 11.16 -19.74 26.97
N MET A 135 9.88 -19.51 27.30
CA MET A 135 9.28 -19.97 28.57
C MET A 135 9.25 -21.50 28.63
N VAL A 136 8.83 -22.17 27.55
CA VAL A 136 8.78 -23.64 27.48
C VAL A 136 10.17 -24.26 27.59
N GLU A 137 11.16 -23.71 26.89
CA GLU A 137 12.56 -24.16 26.97
C GLU A 137 13.16 -23.90 28.37
N GLY A 138 12.81 -22.78 28.99
CA GLY A 138 13.17 -22.45 30.37
C GLY A 138 12.64 -23.46 31.38
N ASP A 139 11.35 -23.79 31.30
CA ASP A 139 10.71 -24.79 32.17
C ASP A 139 11.34 -26.18 32.02
N ALA A 140 11.61 -26.61 30.78
CA ALA A 140 12.27 -27.88 30.52
C ALA A 140 13.67 -27.95 31.17
N LYS A 141 14.46 -26.87 31.05
CA LYS A 141 15.79 -26.78 31.65
C LYS A 141 15.75 -26.77 33.17
N ILE A 142 14.79 -26.07 33.77
CA ILE A 142 14.58 -26.07 35.24
C ILE A 142 14.26 -27.49 35.72
N ARG A 143 13.38 -28.20 35.01
CA ARG A 143 13.03 -29.59 35.35
C ARG A 143 14.23 -30.54 35.28
N GLU A 144 15.10 -30.39 34.28
CA GLU A 144 16.34 -31.16 34.20
C GLU A 144 17.29 -30.87 35.37
N LEU A 145 17.42 -29.61 35.78
CA LEU A 145 18.26 -29.22 36.92
C LEU A 145 17.74 -29.83 38.23
N ILE A 146 16.42 -29.83 38.46
CA ILE A 146 15.80 -30.47 39.63
C ILE A 146 16.12 -31.97 39.64
N LYS A 147 15.99 -32.67 38.50
CA LYS A 147 16.29 -34.10 38.40
C LYS A 147 17.75 -34.42 38.70
N LYS A 148 18.69 -33.53 38.34
CA LYS A 148 20.12 -33.71 38.58
C LYS A 148 20.57 -33.32 39.99
N THR A 149 19.74 -32.60 40.76
CA THR A 149 20.08 -32.18 42.12
C THR A 149 19.96 -33.38 43.07
N PRO A 150 21.04 -33.81 43.76
CA PRO A 150 20.97 -34.90 44.72
C PRO A 150 20.13 -34.51 45.95
N PRO A 151 19.49 -35.48 46.64
CA PRO A 151 18.67 -35.19 47.81
C PRO A 151 19.49 -34.53 48.91
N LEU A 152 18.95 -33.47 49.51
CA LEU A 152 19.55 -32.81 50.68
C LEU A 152 19.67 -33.85 51.80
N LYS A 153 20.91 -34.10 52.27
CA LYS A 153 21.14 -34.97 53.43
C LYS A 153 20.47 -34.33 54.66
N PRO A 154 19.61 -35.06 55.40
CA PRO A 154 19.10 -34.57 56.66
C PRO A 154 20.26 -34.43 57.65
N ASN A 155 20.32 -33.28 58.34
CA ASN A 155 21.24 -33.01 59.45
C ASN A 155 20.84 -33.79 60.70
#